data_AF-A0A803MHW6-F1
#
_entry.id   AF-A0A803MHW6-F1
#
_cell.length_a   1.000
_cell.length_b   1.000
_cell.length_c   1.000
_cell.angle_alpha   90.00
_cell.angle_beta   90.00
_cell.angle_gamma   90.00
#
_symmetry.space_group_name_H-M   'P 1'
#
loop_
_entity.id
_entity.type
_entity.pdbx_description
1 polymer ?
#
loop_
_entity_poly.entity_id
_entity_poly.type
_entity_poly.pdbx_seq_one_letter_code
_entity_poly.pdbx_strand_id
1 'polypeptide(L)'
;MNMMSERSSLYSNPMGCYYAGDPIYIPPLHHRFPEITGTYSIDAGFDQSPDLKKIYDHYTKGKPSVSQLSPKGVARTIDCSGLVIEWDATKNEAVILTSAKLLLSSVHETRENYIIVRLADGTLLLGKEDYVDYYHNLLTLRVKSTMKIKAVDLRSKQVDWDDLVDGMKVTALGRMFPFCSLFDHGGDLHLQYPYFGCGELLSSSCDVYQGIEGGPLITDDGFVVGINFLDNYGFGNPLPTPIILASLDLWKSYRTVVRPWFGFSVVDLHQLPPDVWERFNVSPTDSYVVVKEVYKGSIAYEKGVCPGDLIATCNGIAIHSAKQYFQLLFDRSCVVTASGDSNMVDESFKVVIQSNGGHIGEISIEADNVAELSGHPTKLDLKEMNMGTL
;
A
#
# COMPACT_ATOMS: atom_id res chain seq x y z
N MET A 1 27.99 30.12 43.79
CA MET A 1 27.13 29.48 44.80
C MET A 1 25.72 30.02 44.58
N ASN A 2 24.79 29.15 44.16
CA ASN A 2 23.33 29.28 43.94
C ASN A 2 22.83 30.36 42.93
N MET A 3 22.21 30.05 41.77
CA MET A 3 20.98 29.29 41.41
C MET A 3 19.64 29.95 41.75
N MET A 4 18.76 29.99 40.72
CA MET A 4 17.29 30.17 40.68
C MET A 4 16.73 31.61 40.73
N SER A 5 15.72 32.01 39.95
CA SER A 5 14.90 31.33 38.93
C SER A 5 14.19 32.36 38.05
N GLU A 6 14.19 32.18 36.72
CA GLU A 6 13.19 32.77 35.82
C GLU A 6 11.96 31.84 35.78
N ARG A 7 10.78 32.40 36.04
CA ARG A 7 9.49 31.77 35.74
C ARG A 7 9.10 32.20 34.32
N SER A 8 9.08 31.27 33.38
CA SER A 8 8.39 31.43 32.10
C SER A 8 7.29 30.37 31.97
N SER A 9 6.23 30.78 31.28
CA SER A 9 4.95 30.14 31.01
C SER A 9 5.02 28.68 30.54
N LEU A 10 4.33 27.80 31.26
CA LEU A 10 3.98 26.44 30.83
C LEU A 10 2.55 26.45 30.25
N TYR A 11 2.45 26.70 28.94
CA TYR A 11 1.37 26.19 28.08
C TYR A 11 2.09 25.58 26.87
N SER A 12 2.45 24.30 26.98
CA SER A 12 3.11 23.53 25.93
C SER A 12 2.17 22.46 25.40
N ASN A 13 1.81 22.63 24.13
CA ASN A 13 1.07 21.75 23.23
C ASN A 13 1.64 20.30 23.26
N PRO A 14 0.86 19.24 23.57
CA PRO A 14 1.41 17.90 23.84
C PRO A 14 1.59 17.00 22.60
N MET A 15 1.18 17.44 21.41
CA MET A 15 1.41 16.73 20.15
C MET A 15 2.36 17.60 19.30
N GLY A 16 3.65 17.26 19.30
CA GLY A 16 4.60 17.91 18.41
C GLY A 16 4.15 17.71 16.96
N CYS A 17 3.78 18.80 16.29
CA CYS A 17 3.31 18.77 14.91
C CYS A 17 4.48 18.37 13.99
N TYR A 18 4.50 17.11 13.53
CA TYR A 18 5.40 16.68 12.46
C TYR A 18 4.71 16.91 11.13
N TYR A 19 5.09 17.97 10.42
CA TYR A 19 4.70 18.24 9.04
C TYR A 19 5.75 17.63 8.09
N ALA A 20 5.36 16.71 7.21
CA ALA A 20 6.22 16.17 6.14
C ALA A 20 6.60 17.27 5.13
N GLY A 21 7.75 17.20 4.45
CA GLY A 21 8.28 18.28 3.59
C GLY A 21 7.86 18.24 2.10
N ASP A 22 7.76 19.46 1.51
CA ASP A 22 7.75 19.91 0.09
C ASP A 22 6.63 19.50 -0.91
N PRO A 23 6.32 20.32 -1.97
CA PRO A 23 4.95 20.56 -2.47
C PRO A 23 4.53 19.76 -3.72
N ILE A 24 3.20 19.60 -3.85
CA ILE A 24 2.41 18.71 -4.73
C ILE A 24 2.74 17.24 -4.47
N TYR A 25 2.12 16.73 -3.41
CA TYR A 25 2.55 15.51 -2.73
C TYR A 25 1.55 14.37 -2.96
N ILE A 26 1.77 13.55 -4.00
CA ILE A 26 1.42 12.13 -3.85
C ILE A 26 2.39 11.62 -2.78
N PRO A 27 1.95 11.01 -1.66
CA PRO A 27 2.88 10.53 -0.67
C PRO A 27 3.93 9.66 -1.36
N PRO A 28 5.24 10.00 -1.25
CA PRO A 28 6.30 9.13 -1.71
C PRO A 28 5.99 7.76 -1.13
N LEU A 29 6.10 6.71 -1.95
CA LEU A 29 5.83 5.35 -1.51
C LEU A 29 6.45 5.08 -0.13
N HIS A 30 7.66 5.61 0.10
CA HIS A 30 8.39 5.62 1.37
C HIS A 30 7.59 6.04 2.63
N HIS A 31 6.58 6.90 2.53
CA HIS A 31 5.77 7.35 3.67
C HIS A 31 4.60 6.42 3.99
N ARG A 32 4.01 5.75 2.99
CA ARG A 32 2.97 4.73 3.21
C ARG A 32 3.51 3.31 3.26
N PHE A 33 4.70 3.07 2.69
CA PHE A 33 5.40 1.80 2.54
C PHE A 33 6.90 2.06 2.72
N PRO A 34 7.43 1.95 3.95
CA PRO A 34 8.80 2.38 4.21
C PRO A 34 9.86 1.51 3.51
N GLU A 35 11.00 2.15 3.17
CA GLU A 35 12.14 1.44 2.58
C GLU A 35 12.89 0.63 3.63
N ILE A 36 13.16 -0.64 3.32
CA ILE A 36 13.94 -1.55 4.16
C ILE A 36 15.19 -1.92 3.39
N THR A 37 16.32 -1.37 3.83
CA THR A 37 17.64 -1.69 3.28
C THR A 37 18.38 -2.55 4.31
N GLY A 38 18.09 -3.85 4.35
CA GLY A 38 18.72 -4.77 5.28
C GLY A 38 18.85 -6.17 4.67
N THR A 39 20.08 -6.69 4.59
CA THR A 39 20.32 -8.09 4.27
C THR A 39 20.16 -8.93 5.52
N TYR A 40 19.00 -9.57 5.70
CA TYR A 40 18.81 -10.58 6.75
C TYR A 40 19.36 -11.92 6.27
N SER A 41 20.06 -12.64 7.15
CA SER A 41 20.46 -14.03 6.92
C SER A 41 19.23 -14.91 7.03
N ILE A 42 18.84 -15.54 5.92
CA ILE A 42 17.65 -16.38 5.82
C ILE A 42 18.07 -17.84 5.95
N ASP A 43 18.13 -18.33 7.18
CA ASP A 43 18.05 -19.77 7.44
C ASP A 43 16.57 -20.15 7.53
N ALA A 44 15.87 -20.17 6.39
CA ALA A 44 14.50 -20.65 6.32
C ALA A 44 14.52 -22.19 6.35
N GLY A 45 14.18 -22.76 7.51
CA GLY A 45 13.93 -24.20 7.64
C GLY A 45 12.73 -24.61 6.81
N PHE A 46 12.89 -25.66 6.00
CA PHE A 46 11.86 -26.21 5.13
C PHE A 46 10.86 -27.04 5.95
N ASP A 47 9.60 -26.62 6.04
CA ASP A 47 8.54 -27.43 6.66
C ASP A 47 8.02 -28.47 5.65
N GLN A 48 8.18 -29.75 5.98
CA GLN A 48 7.76 -30.88 5.15
C GLN A 48 6.37 -31.43 5.50
N SER A 49 5.55 -30.67 6.23
CA SER A 49 4.22 -31.12 6.59
C SER A 49 3.40 -31.53 5.35
N PRO A 50 2.58 -32.60 5.42
CA PRO A 50 1.84 -33.11 4.27
C PRO A 50 0.90 -32.09 3.61
N ASP A 51 0.42 -31.11 4.39
CA ASP A 51 -0.50 -30.07 3.90
C ASP A 51 0.25 -28.95 3.18
N LEU A 52 1.39 -28.48 3.71
CA LEU A 52 2.29 -27.58 2.98
C LEU A 52 2.83 -28.24 1.72
N LYS A 53 3.08 -29.56 1.71
CA LYS A 53 3.47 -30.31 0.51
C LYS A 53 2.42 -30.22 -0.61
N LYS A 54 1.12 -30.19 -0.31
CA LYS A 54 0.08 -29.98 -1.32
C LYS A 54 0.11 -28.55 -1.86
N ILE A 55 0.32 -27.58 -0.98
CA ILE A 55 0.48 -26.16 -1.35
C ILE A 55 1.73 -25.99 -2.21
N TYR A 56 2.87 -26.54 -1.83
CA TYR A 56 4.06 -26.55 -2.67
C TYR A 56 3.82 -27.28 -3.98
N ASP A 57 3.21 -28.46 -4.02
CA ASP A 57 2.90 -29.14 -5.29
C ASP A 57 1.95 -28.25 -6.15
N HIS A 58 1.08 -27.44 -5.53
CA HIS A 58 0.27 -26.41 -6.19
C HIS A 58 1.12 -25.21 -6.69
N TYR A 59 2.11 -24.72 -5.93
CA TYR A 59 2.90 -23.52 -6.25
C TYR A 59 4.30 -23.77 -6.86
N THR A 60 4.71 -25.04 -6.96
CA THR A 60 5.98 -25.49 -7.54
C THR A 60 5.76 -26.38 -8.76
N LYS A 61 4.72 -27.22 -8.78
CA LYS A 61 4.42 -28.14 -9.90
C LYS A 61 3.23 -27.67 -10.74
N GLY A 62 3.26 -26.37 -11.00
CA GLY A 62 2.50 -25.76 -12.06
C GLY A 62 1.09 -25.42 -11.68
N LYS A 63 0.83 -24.68 -10.59
CA LYS A 63 -0.43 -23.94 -10.44
C LYS A 63 -0.35 -22.44 -10.10
N PRO A 64 0.64 -21.86 -9.41
CA PRO A 64 1.14 -20.47 -9.72
C PRO A 64 2.64 -20.30 -9.98
N SER A 65 3.06 -19.18 -10.61
CA SER A 65 4.48 -18.77 -10.70
C SER A 65 4.74 -17.58 -9.79
N VAL A 66 5.45 -17.82 -8.67
CA VAL A 66 6.11 -16.76 -7.93
C VAL A 66 7.42 -16.43 -8.64
N SER A 67 7.65 -15.17 -9.01
CA SER A 67 8.86 -14.74 -9.71
C SER A 67 9.62 -13.75 -8.83
N GLN A 68 10.96 -13.73 -8.87
CA GLN A 68 11.70 -12.64 -8.24
C GLN A 68 12.02 -11.55 -9.26
N LEU A 69 11.99 -10.30 -8.80
CA LEU A 69 12.21 -9.09 -9.58
C LEU A 69 13.34 -8.25 -8.98
N SER A 70 14.19 -7.67 -9.82
CA SER A 70 15.28 -6.78 -9.39
C SER A 70 15.51 -5.64 -10.39
N PRO A 71 15.71 -4.37 -9.95
CA PRO A 71 15.70 -3.21 -10.84
C PRO A 71 17.04 -2.85 -11.55
N LYS A 72 18.13 -3.63 -11.47
CA LYS A 72 19.42 -3.22 -12.11
C LYS A 72 20.27 -4.36 -12.67
N GLY A 73 20.75 -4.16 -13.91
CA GLY A 73 21.48 -5.15 -14.73
C GLY A 73 22.92 -5.50 -14.32
N VAL A 74 23.49 -4.92 -13.26
CA VAL A 74 24.84 -5.31 -12.74
C VAL A 74 24.95 -5.28 -11.20
N ALA A 75 24.15 -4.48 -10.48
CA ALA A 75 24.13 -4.45 -9.02
C ALA A 75 22.68 -4.44 -8.51
N ARG A 76 22.25 -5.52 -7.84
CA ARG A 76 20.91 -5.68 -7.27
C ARG A 76 20.73 -4.76 -6.08
N THR A 77 19.63 -4.00 -6.05
CA THR A 77 19.37 -3.00 -4.98
C THR A 77 18.09 -3.27 -4.21
N ILE A 78 17.04 -3.77 -4.87
CA ILE A 78 15.75 -4.13 -4.27
C ILE A 78 15.32 -5.45 -4.91
N ASP A 79 14.84 -6.37 -4.08
CA ASP A 79 14.33 -7.65 -4.52
C ASP A 79 12.89 -7.80 -4.01
N CYS A 80 11.97 -8.19 -4.91
CA CYS A 80 10.60 -8.52 -4.56
C CYS A 80 10.20 -9.84 -5.19
N SER A 81 9.28 -10.56 -4.56
CA SER A 81 8.48 -11.60 -5.20
C SER A 81 7.35 -11.00 -6.05
N GLY A 82 6.76 -11.81 -6.92
CA GLY A 82 5.62 -11.42 -7.74
C GLY A 82 4.81 -12.63 -8.18
N LEU A 83 3.53 -12.44 -8.45
CA LEU A 83 2.59 -13.48 -8.86
C LEU A 83 2.23 -13.32 -10.34
N VAL A 84 2.36 -14.39 -11.15
CA VAL A 84 1.83 -14.37 -12.52
C VAL A 84 0.31 -14.47 -12.48
N ILE A 85 -0.40 -13.44 -12.94
CA ILE A 85 -1.87 -13.32 -12.84
C ILE A 85 -2.57 -13.45 -14.20
N GLU A 86 -1.89 -13.23 -15.32
CA GLU A 86 -2.45 -13.44 -16.66
C GLU A 86 -1.40 -14.04 -17.62
N TRP A 87 -1.86 -14.83 -18.60
CA TRP A 87 -1.08 -15.31 -19.73
C TRP A 87 -1.85 -15.10 -21.04
N ASP A 88 -1.32 -14.25 -21.92
CA ASP A 88 -1.81 -14.04 -23.27
C ASP A 88 -1.04 -14.93 -24.26
N ALA A 89 -1.67 -16.04 -24.67
CA ALA A 89 -1.09 -16.99 -25.61
C ALA A 89 -0.91 -16.42 -27.02
N THR A 90 -1.63 -15.35 -27.39
CA THR A 90 -1.51 -14.73 -28.72
C THR A 90 -0.29 -13.82 -28.79
N LYS A 91 0.02 -13.12 -27.69
CA LYS A 91 1.17 -12.22 -27.58
C LYS A 91 2.41 -12.88 -26.99
N ASN A 92 2.28 -14.11 -26.48
CA ASN A 92 3.30 -14.80 -25.71
C ASN A 92 3.79 -13.95 -24.53
N GLU A 93 2.84 -13.36 -23.81
CA GLU A 93 3.09 -12.37 -22.78
C GLU A 93 2.38 -12.76 -21.47
N ALA A 94 3.06 -12.59 -20.34
CA ALA A 94 2.49 -12.78 -19.02
C ALA A 94 2.40 -11.43 -18.29
N VAL A 95 1.40 -11.30 -17.41
CA VAL A 95 1.28 -10.18 -16.47
C VAL A 95 1.68 -10.67 -15.08
N ILE A 96 2.59 -9.95 -14.43
CA ILE A 96 3.10 -10.24 -13.09
C ILE A 96 2.67 -9.13 -12.16
N LEU A 97 1.99 -9.48 -11.07
CA LEU A 97 1.61 -8.59 -9.98
C LEU A 97 2.70 -8.61 -8.90
N THR A 98 3.11 -7.45 -8.40
CA THR A 98 4.18 -7.28 -7.41
C THR A 98 4.09 -5.92 -6.72
N SER A 99 5.12 -5.55 -5.94
CA SER A 99 5.28 -4.29 -5.22
C SER A 99 5.81 -3.17 -6.12
N ALA A 100 5.20 -1.98 -6.05
CA ALA A 100 5.69 -0.76 -6.74
C ALA A 100 7.01 -0.24 -6.16
N LYS A 101 7.46 -0.75 -5.02
CA LYS A 101 8.79 -0.50 -4.44
C LYS A 101 9.93 -0.83 -5.40
N LEU A 102 9.73 -1.74 -6.36
CA LEU A 102 10.70 -2.01 -7.43
C LEU A 102 10.99 -0.79 -8.32
N LEU A 103 10.08 0.18 -8.39
CA LEU A 103 10.24 1.41 -9.17
C LEU A 103 10.89 2.55 -8.38
N LEU A 104 11.12 2.37 -7.07
CA LEU A 104 11.84 3.37 -6.28
C LEU A 104 13.30 3.43 -6.75
N SER A 105 13.65 4.56 -7.37
CA SER A 105 15.02 4.91 -7.69
C SER A 105 15.54 5.89 -6.66
N SER A 106 16.79 5.70 -6.23
CA SER A 106 17.49 6.75 -5.50
C SER A 106 17.53 8.02 -6.37
N VAL A 107 17.25 9.17 -5.76
CA VAL A 107 17.12 10.50 -6.40
C VAL A 107 18.40 10.95 -7.15
N HIS A 108 19.46 10.15 -7.10
CA HIS A 108 20.80 10.50 -7.57
C HIS A 108 21.35 9.65 -8.72
N GLU A 109 20.58 8.72 -9.28
CA GLU A 109 21.09 7.85 -10.36
C GLU A 109 20.48 8.16 -11.73
N THR A 110 21.35 8.54 -12.66
CA THR A 110 21.05 8.84 -14.07
C THR A 110 21.03 7.60 -14.97
N ARG A 111 21.03 6.39 -14.40
CA ARG A 111 21.12 5.13 -15.14
C ARG A 111 19.73 4.55 -15.41
N GLU A 112 19.56 3.97 -16.59
CA GLU A 112 18.38 3.15 -16.89
C GLU A 112 18.30 1.94 -15.95
N ASN A 113 17.19 1.82 -15.23
CA ASN A 113 16.88 0.67 -14.39
C ASN A 113 16.12 -0.35 -15.22
N TYR A 114 16.47 -1.63 -15.08
CA TYR A 114 15.84 -2.74 -15.80
C TYR A 114 15.24 -3.68 -14.78
N ILE A 115 13.95 -3.97 -14.89
CA ILE A 115 13.30 -4.94 -14.02
C ILE A 115 13.49 -6.33 -14.65
N ILE A 116 14.27 -7.17 -13.99
CA ILE A 116 14.51 -8.55 -14.45
C ILE A 116 13.62 -9.50 -13.66
N VAL A 117 12.81 -10.27 -14.37
CA VAL A 117 11.96 -11.32 -13.83
C VAL A 117 12.65 -12.66 -13.95
N ARG A 118 12.82 -13.36 -12.84
CA ARG A 118 13.34 -14.73 -12.82
C ARG A 118 12.24 -15.74 -12.53
N LEU A 119 12.02 -16.67 -13.47
CA LEU A 119 11.05 -17.76 -13.34
C LEU A 119 11.59 -18.93 -12.50
N ALA A 120 10.71 -19.84 -12.12
CA ALA A 120 11.04 -21.01 -11.30
C ALA A 120 12.08 -21.96 -11.94
N ASP A 121 12.14 -22.02 -13.27
CA ASP A 121 13.13 -22.79 -14.03
C ASP A 121 14.48 -22.07 -14.19
N GLY A 122 14.61 -20.85 -13.67
CA GLY A 122 15.80 -20.01 -13.77
C GLY A 122 15.83 -19.08 -14.98
N THR A 123 14.84 -19.15 -15.88
CA THR A 123 14.71 -18.25 -17.04
C THR A 123 14.63 -16.80 -16.60
N LEU A 124 15.40 -15.93 -17.25
CA LEU A 124 15.42 -14.49 -17.02
C LEU A 124 14.68 -13.77 -18.15
N LEU A 125 13.68 -12.97 -17.78
CA LEU A 125 12.86 -12.18 -18.69
C LEU A 125 12.96 -10.70 -18.34
N LEU A 126 12.93 -9.83 -19.34
CA LEU A 126 12.83 -8.40 -19.12
C LEU A 126 11.37 -8.03 -18.82
N GLY A 127 11.12 -7.46 -17.65
CA GLY A 127 9.84 -6.90 -17.24
C GLY A 127 9.67 -5.48 -17.74
N LYS A 128 8.53 -5.21 -18.37
CA LYS A 128 8.10 -3.87 -18.77
C LYS A 128 6.93 -3.44 -17.88
N GLU A 129 7.00 -2.23 -17.34
CA GLU A 129 5.89 -1.61 -16.60
C GLU A 129 4.58 -1.66 -17.41
N ASP A 130 3.51 -2.14 -16.78
CA ASP A 130 2.14 -2.04 -17.29
C ASP A 130 1.31 -1.11 -16.42
N TYR A 131 1.07 -1.45 -15.15
CA TYR A 131 0.28 -0.66 -14.20
C TYR A 131 1.10 -0.31 -12.97
N VAL A 132 0.98 0.91 -12.47
CA VAL A 132 1.55 1.32 -11.18
C VAL A 132 0.47 2.01 -10.37
N ASP A 133 0.29 1.55 -9.13
CA ASP A 133 -0.53 2.16 -8.09
C ASP A 133 0.39 2.50 -6.92
N TYR A 134 0.79 3.78 -6.83
CA TYR A 134 1.66 4.19 -5.72
C TYR A 134 0.86 4.28 -4.42
N TYR A 135 -0.45 4.53 -4.50
CA TYR A 135 -1.32 4.60 -3.34
C TYR A 135 -1.39 3.27 -2.58
N HIS A 136 -1.54 2.15 -3.30
CA HIS A 136 -1.60 0.79 -2.74
C HIS A 136 -0.30 -0.02 -2.89
N ASN A 137 0.77 0.59 -3.41
CA ASN A 137 2.03 -0.09 -3.72
C ASN A 137 1.87 -1.31 -4.66
N LEU A 138 0.99 -1.22 -5.65
CA LEU A 138 0.82 -2.26 -6.66
C LEU A 138 1.60 -1.94 -7.92
N LEU A 139 2.24 -2.96 -8.47
CA LEU A 139 2.87 -2.91 -9.77
C LEU A 139 2.44 -4.13 -10.57
N THR A 140 2.05 -3.91 -11.83
CA THR A 140 2.03 -5.00 -12.81
C THR A 140 3.06 -4.82 -13.90
N LEU A 141 3.69 -5.94 -14.28
CA LEU A 141 4.72 -6.00 -15.30
C LEU A 141 4.31 -6.96 -16.39
N ARG A 142 4.60 -6.60 -17.64
CA ARG A 142 4.51 -7.47 -18.81
C ARG A 142 5.85 -8.11 -19.11
N VAL A 143 5.87 -9.42 -19.28
CA VAL A 143 7.04 -10.19 -19.70
C VAL A 143 6.71 -11.03 -20.93
N LYS A 144 7.60 -11.04 -21.92
CA LYS A 144 7.48 -11.95 -23.07
C LYS A 144 8.23 -13.25 -22.79
N SER A 145 7.63 -14.38 -23.18
CA SER A 145 8.23 -15.70 -23.01
C SER A 145 7.93 -16.59 -24.20
N THR A 146 8.91 -17.36 -24.66
CA THR A 146 8.70 -18.38 -25.70
C THR A 146 7.96 -19.62 -25.19
N MET A 147 7.86 -19.78 -23.87
CA MET A 147 7.16 -20.88 -23.21
C MET A 147 5.92 -20.36 -22.48
N LYS A 148 4.85 -21.16 -22.48
CA LYS A 148 3.64 -20.87 -21.72
C LYS A 148 3.96 -20.74 -20.23
N ILE A 149 3.64 -19.59 -19.65
CA ILE A 149 3.75 -19.37 -18.21
C ILE A 149 2.41 -19.67 -17.55
N LYS A 150 2.46 -20.36 -16.41
CA LYS A 150 1.30 -20.66 -15.57
C LYS A 150 0.84 -19.39 -14.86
N ALA A 151 -0.39 -18.96 -15.13
CA ALA A 151 -1.05 -17.86 -14.41
C ALA A 151 -2.01 -18.36 -13.33
N VAL A 152 -2.18 -17.54 -12.29
CA VAL A 152 -3.22 -17.67 -11.27
C VAL A 152 -4.39 -16.82 -11.65
N ASP A 153 -5.55 -17.44 -11.74
CA ASP A 153 -6.79 -16.68 -11.88
C ASP A 153 -7.27 -16.26 -10.48
N LEU A 154 -6.98 -15.00 -10.13
CA LEU A 154 -7.44 -14.37 -8.88
C LEU A 154 -8.97 -14.32 -8.76
N ARG A 155 -9.73 -14.45 -9.86
CA ARG A 155 -11.20 -14.39 -9.87
C ARG A 155 -11.85 -15.76 -9.71
N SER A 156 -11.17 -16.83 -10.13
CA SER A 156 -11.74 -18.19 -10.08
C SER A 156 -12.12 -18.66 -8.66
N LYS A 157 -11.49 -18.06 -7.65
CA LYS A 157 -11.63 -18.34 -6.22
C LYS A 157 -11.51 -17.02 -5.45
N GLN A 158 -12.27 -16.02 -5.91
CA GLN A 158 -12.30 -14.70 -5.31
C GLN A 158 -12.61 -14.80 -3.82
N VAL A 159 -11.81 -14.12 -3.01
CA VAL A 159 -12.04 -13.93 -1.58
C VAL A 159 -12.54 -12.50 -1.44
N ASP A 160 -13.80 -12.34 -1.09
CA ASP A 160 -14.41 -11.05 -0.83
C ASP A 160 -14.17 -10.61 0.62
N TRP A 161 -14.57 -9.37 0.94
CA TRP A 161 -14.41 -8.84 2.29
C TRP A 161 -15.11 -9.66 3.37
N ASP A 162 -16.22 -10.31 3.02
CA ASP A 162 -17.00 -11.14 3.94
C ASP A 162 -16.38 -12.52 4.17
N ASP A 163 -15.46 -12.95 3.29
CA ASP A 163 -14.72 -14.21 3.43
C ASP A 163 -13.46 -14.05 4.30
N LEU A 164 -12.97 -12.82 4.48
CA LEU A 164 -11.80 -12.52 5.31
C LEU A 164 -12.18 -12.54 6.79
N VAL A 165 -11.59 -13.46 7.54
CA VAL A 165 -11.89 -13.68 8.97
C VAL A 165 -10.62 -13.53 9.80
N ASP A 166 -10.73 -12.86 10.95
CA ASP A 166 -9.64 -12.74 11.92
C ASP A 166 -9.23 -14.11 12.46
N GLY A 167 -7.92 -14.38 12.49
CA GLY A 167 -7.37 -15.69 12.83
C GLY A 167 -7.43 -16.73 11.70
N MET A 168 -7.75 -16.32 10.45
CA MET A 168 -7.67 -17.21 9.29
C MET A 168 -6.23 -17.69 9.09
N LYS A 169 -6.05 -19.00 8.92
CA LYS A 169 -4.73 -19.58 8.59
C LYS A 169 -4.32 -19.21 7.18
N VAL A 170 -3.11 -18.65 7.09
CA VAL A 170 -2.53 -18.16 5.85
C VAL A 170 -1.06 -18.53 5.74
N THR A 171 -0.58 -18.60 4.50
CA THR A 171 0.83 -18.84 4.18
C THR A 171 1.32 -17.76 3.24
N ALA A 172 2.36 -17.02 3.65
CA ALA A 172 2.99 -16.02 2.82
C ALA A 172 4.04 -16.68 1.92
N LEU A 173 3.93 -16.54 0.60
CA LEU A 173 4.85 -17.16 -0.35
C LEU A 173 5.77 -16.15 -1.01
N GLY A 174 7.03 -16.54 -1.22
CA GLY A 174 7.96 -15.80 -2.07
C GLY A 174 9.00 -16.70 -2.73
N ARG A 175 9.85 -16.12 -3.60
CA ARG A 175 10.92 -16.85 -4.30
C ARG A 175 12.24 -16.07 -4.28
N MET A 176 13.37 -16.77 -4.06
CA MET A 176 14.71 -16.17 -4.01
C MET A 176 15.34 -16.14 -5.41
N PHE A 177 16.01 -15.06 -5.80
CA PHE A 177 16.57 -14.87 -7.14
C PHE A 177 17.86 -15.61 -7.38
N PRO A 178 18.84 -15.65 -6.45
CA PRO A 178 20.05 -16.42 -6.68
C PRO A 178 19.75 -17.91 -6.94
N PHE A 179 18.84 -18.49 -6.17
CA PHE A 179 18.63 -19.95 -6.11
C PHE A 179 17.31 -20.44 -6.70
N CYS A 180 16.40 -19.55 -7.10
CA CYS A 180 15.04 -19.86 -7.52
C CYS A 180 14.24 -20.68 -6.50
N SER A 181 14.67 -20.74 -5.23
CA SER A 181 13.96 -21.49 -4.18
C SER A 181 12.68 -20.77 -3.80
N LEU A 182 11.58 -21.53 -3.74
CA LEU A 182 10.33 -21.08 -3.13
C LEU A 182 10.48 -21.16 -1.61
N PHE A 183 9.95 -20.16 -0.91
CA PHE A 183 9.83 -20.12 0.53
C PHE A 183 8.43 -19.70 0.93
N ASP A 184 8.08 -20.08 2.15
CA ASP A 184 6.76 -19.96 2.72
C ASP A 184 6.87 -19.75 4.22
N HIS A 185 5.96 -18.94 4.75
CA HIS A 185 5.84 -18.72 6.17
C HIS A 185 4.36 -18.77 6.55
N GLY A 186 4.00 -19.78 7.34
CA GLY A 186 2.65 -19.94 7.88
C GLY A 186 2.37 -18.94 9.01
N GLY A 187 1.12 -18.54 9.14
CA GLY A 187 0.66 -17.62 10.16
C GLY A 187 -0.85 -17.46 10.19
N ASP A 188 -1.28 -16.40 10.86
CA ASP A 188 -2.66 -16.00 11.03
C ASP A 188 -2.87 -14.62 10.41
N LEU A 189 -3.98 -14.46 9.70
CA LEU A 189 -4.45 -13.20 9.20
C LEU A 189 -5.18 -12.45 10.30
N HIS A 190 -4.92 -11.16 10.41
CA HIS A 190 -5.57 -10.27 11.35
C HIS A 190 -6.23 -9.12 10.61
N LEU A 191 -7.51 -8.88 10.90
CA LEU A 191 -8.27 -7.78 10.28
C LEU A 191 -7.97 -6.42 10.93
N GLN A 192 -7.14 -6.40 11.97
CA GLN A 192 -6.66 -5.20 12.62
C GLN A 192 -5.73 -4.42 11.69
N TYR A 193 -5.84 -3.09 11.72
CA TYR A 193 -5.00 -2.25 10.88
C TYR A 193 -3.54 -2.36 11.31
N PRO A 194 -2.64 -2.63 10.36
CA PRO A 194 -1.25 -2.62 10.70
C PRO A 194 -0.76 -1.20 10.95
N TYR A 195 0.29 -1.07 11.76
CA TYR A 195 0.97 0.19 12.00
C TYR A 195 1.86 0.59 10.79
N PHE A 196 1.23 0.71 9.62
CA PHE A 196 1.92 0.73 8.32
C PHE A 196 1.73 2.03 7.52
N GLY A 197 0.69 2.82 7.81
CA GLY A 197 0.39 4.06 7.06
C GLY A 197 -0.55 3.88 5.86
N CYS A 198 -0.99 2.65 5.60
CA CYS A 198 -2.08 2.30 4.69
C CYS A 198 -3.12 1.49 5.48
N GLY A 199 -4.27 2.10 5.78
CA GLY A 199 -5.30 1.47 6.60
C GLY A 199 -6.23 0.56 5.79
N GLU A 200 -5.89 0.30 4.53
CA GLU A 200 -6.56 -0.69 3.69
C GLU A 200 -5.85 -2.05 3.72
N LEU A 201 -4.65 -2.11 4.31
CA LEU A 201 -3.91 -3.35 4.53
C LEU A 201 -4.49 -4.14 5.70
N LEU A 202 -4.27 -5.45 5.67
CA LEU A 202 -4.47 -6.33 6.81
C LEU A 202 -3.13 -6.53 7.52
N SER A 203 -3.15 -7.23 8.65
CA SER A 203 -1.94 -7.69 9.33
C SER A 203 -1.84 -9.20 9.23
N SER A 204 -0.62 -9.73 9.24
CA SER A 204 -0.37 -11.17 9.24
C SER A 204 0.76 -11.49 10.21
N SER A 205 0.60 -12.58 10.97
CA SER A 205 1.66 -13.11 11.83
C SER A 205 2.68 -14.00 11.09
N CYS A 206 2.57 -14.15 9.77
CA CYS A 206 3.61 -14.79 8.97
C CYS A 206 4.93 -14.03 9.14
N ASP A 207 6.03 -14.77 9.31
CA ASP A 207 7.38 -14.20 9.33
C ASP A 207 7.76 -13.71 7.92
N VAL A 208 7.53 -12.42 7.65
CA VAL A 208 7.80 -11.80 6.35
C VAL A 208 9.18 -11.13 6.37
N TYR A 209 10.01 -11.46 5.38
CA TYR A 209 11.26 -10.75 5.10
C TYR A 209 11.26 -10.27 3.64
N GLN A 210 12.27 -9.48 3.25
CA GLN A 210 12.30 -8.75 1.97
C GLN A 210 11.97 -9.62 0.74
N GLY A 211 12.35 -10.90 0.75
CA GLY A 211 12.05 -11.82 -0.35
C GLY A 211 10.56 -12.12 -0.55
N ILE A 212 9.71 -12.03 0.48
CA ILE A 212 8.26 -12.29 0.39
C ILE A 212 7.51 -11.08 -0.17
N GLU A 213 8.07 -9.86 -0.06
CA GLU A 213 7.41 -8.63 -0.50
C GLU A 213 6.98 -8.72 -1.97
N GLY A 214 5.72 -8.40 -2.28
CA GLY A 214 5.13 -8.54 -3.61
C GLY A 214 4.66 -9.95 -3.98
N GLY A 215 4.96 -10.96 -3.15
CA GLY A 215 4.47 -12.33 -3.29
C GLY A 215 3.07 -12.53 -2.70
N PRO A 216 2.37 -13.63 -3.04
CA PRO A 216 1.00 -13.85 -2.58
C PRO A 216 0.92 -14.32 -1.13
N LEU A 217 -0.12 -13.87 -0.44
CA LEU A 217 -0.62 -14.47 0.80
C LEU A 217 -1.79 -15.39 0.46
N ILE A 218 -1.74 -16.63 0.93
CA ILE A 218 -2.69 -17.66 0.50
C ILE A 218 -3.33 -18.39 1.67
N THR A 219 -4.56 -18.90 1.50
CA THR A 219 -5.16 -19.86 2.43
C THR A 219 -4.56 -21.25 2.26
N ASP A 220 -4.89 -22.17 3.17
CA ASP A 220 -4.52 -23.60 3.06
C ASP A 220 -5.09 -24.28 1.81
N ASP A 221 -6.21 -23.77 1.27
CA ASP A 221 -6.80 -24.21 0.00
C ASP A 221 -6.10 -23.61 -1.24
N GLY A 222 -5.08 -22.78 -1.01
CA GLY A 222 -4.28 -22.11 -2.02
C GLY A 222 -4.97 -20.91 -2.65
N PHE A 223 -5.96 -20.30 -1.99
CA PHE A 223 -6.65 -19.12 -2.53
C PHE A 223 -5.86 -17.88 -2.15
N VAL A 224 -5.70 -16.94 -3.09
CA VAL A 224 -4.95 -15.70 -2.82
C VAL A 224 -5.86 -14.75 -2.06
N VAL A 225 -5.49 -14.42 -0.82
CA VAL A 225 -6.19 -13.46 0.04
C VAL A 225 -5.56 -12.06 0.00
N GLY A 226 -4.32 -11.97 -0.48
CA GLY A 226 -3.66 -10.69 -0.70
C GLY A 226 -2.25 -10.80 -1.28
N ILE A 227 -1.57 -9.66 -1.38
CA ILE A 227 -0.15 -9.55 -1.75
C ILE A 227 0.61 -8.95 -0.57
N ASN A 228 1.70 -9.61 -0.17
CA ASN A 228 2.44 -9.26 1.03
C ASN A 228 3.26 -7.99 0.85
N PHE A 229 3.15 -7.05 1.79
CA PHE A 229 4.08 -5.94 1.96
C PHE A 229 4.79 -6.03 3.30
N LEU A 230 5.97 -5.44 3.37
CA LEU A 230 6.84 -5.50 4.53
C LEU A 230 7.08 -4.09 5.09
N ASP A 231 6.98 -3.93 6.41
CA ASP A 231 7.35 -2.70 7.11
C ASP A 231 8.74 -2.81 7.72
N ASN A 232 9.24 -1.67 8.20
CA ASN A 232 10.50 -1.55 8.91
C ASN A 232 10.59 -2.40 10.19
N TYR A 233 9.49 -2.99 10.66
CA TYR A 233 9.42 -3.79 11.88
C TYR A 233 9.37 -5.29 11.60
N GLY A 234 9.33 -5.71 10.33
CA GLY A 234 9.33 -7.12 9.95
C GLY A 234 7.93 -7.76 9.96
N PHE A 235 6.85 -6.98 10.03
CA PHE A 235 5.49 -7.52 9.98
C PHE A 235 4.99 -7.64 8.54
N GLY A 236 4.17 -8.66 8.30
CA GLY A 236 3.47 -8.86 7.03
C GLY A 236 2.20 -8.04 6.96
N ASN A 237 2.09 -7.19 5.95
CA ASN A 237 1.01 -6.23 5.79
C ASN A 237 0.34 -6.41 4.41
N PRO A 238 -0.42 -7.49 4.22
CA PRO A 238 -0.94 -7.84 2.91
C PRO A 238 -2.03 -6.86 2.45
N LEU A 239 -2.01 -6.51 1.15
CA LEU A 239 -3.13 -5.83 0.52
C LEU A 239 -4.20 -6.86 0.11
N PRO A 240 -5.46 -6.70 0.55
CA PRO A 240 -6.56 -7.60 0.23
C PRO A 240 -6.81 -7.79 -1.27
N THR A 241 -7.11 -9.03 -1.67
CA THR A 241 -7.52 -9.37 -3.04
C THR A 241 -8.67 -8.50 -3.59
N PRO A 242 -9.72 -8.12 -2.83
CA PRO A 242 -10.77 -7.22 -3.33
C PRO A 242 -10.24 -5.88 -3.84
N ILE A 243 -9.30 -5.26 -3.12
CA ILE A 243 -8.70 -3.98 -3.52
C ILE A 243 -7.82 -4.16 -4.76
N ILE A 244 -7.05 -5.26 -4.81
CA ILE A 244 -6.23 -5.61 -5.96
C ILE A 244 -7.10 -5.77 -7.21
N LEU A 245 -8.15 -6.59 -7.15
CA LEU A 245 -9.00 -6.89 -8.30
C LEU A 245 -9.66 -5.65 -8.86
N ALA A 246 -10.21 -4.79 -8.01
CA ALA A 246 -10.82 -3.55 -8.47
C ALA A 246 -9.82 -2.58 -9.10
N SER A 247 -8.62 -2.45 -8.52
CA SER A 247 -7.57 -1.61 -9.10
C SER A 247 -7.14 -2.13 -10.48
N LEU A 248 -7.03 -3.46 -10.63
CA LEU A 248 -6.77 -4.09 -11.92
C LEU A 248 -7.92 -3.92 -12.92
N ASP A 249 -9.18 -3.97 -12.47
CA ASP A 249 -10.36 -3.79 -13.33
C ASP A 249 -10.49 -2.35 -13.84
N LEU A 250 -10.26 -1.38 -12.96
CA LEU A 250 -10.21 0.04 -13.34
C LEU A 250 -9.08 0.29 -14.35
N TRP A 251 -7.87 -0.21 -14.05
CA TRP A 251 -6.74 -0.10 -14.96
C TRP A 251 -7.02 -0.73 -16.33
N LYS A 252 -7.59 -1.94 -16.35
CA LYS A 252 -7.88 -2.67 -17.58
C LYS A 252 -8.93 -1.97 -18.44
N SER A 253 -9.92 -1.33 -17.80
CA SER A 253 -11.04 -0.68 -18.47
C SER A 253 -10.71 0.74 -18.94
N TYR A 254 -10.00 1.50 -18.11
CA TYR A 254 -9.84 2.95 -18.31
C TYR A 254 -8.39 3.39 -18.54
N ARG A 255 -7.39 2.53 -18.27
CA ARG A 255 -5.95 2.85 -18.33
C ARG A 255 -5.56 4.05 -17.47
N THR A 256 -6.34 4.31 -16.43
CA THR A 256 -6.08 5.26 -15.36
C THR A 256 -6.86 4.84 -14.13
N VAL A 257 -6.38 5.23 -12.95
CA VAL A 257 -7.10 5.10 -11.68
C VAL A 257 -7.07 6.47 -11.01
N VAL A 258 -8.25 7.03 -10.76
CA VAL A 258 -8.41 8.34 -10.13
C VAL A 258 -8.82 8.13 -8.68
N ARG A 259 -8.06 8.69 -7.73
CA ARG A 259 -8.33 8.55 -6.30
C ARG A 259 -8.71 9.88 -5.67
N PRO A 260 -9.82 9.96 -4.92
CA PRO A 260 -10.10 11.10 -4.07
C PRO A 260 -9.05 11.15 -2.95
N TRP A 261 -8.45 12.32 -2.74
CA TRP A 261 -7.41 12.52 -1.75
C TRP A 261 -7.66 13.81 -0.97
N PHE A 262 -7.73 13.69 0.35
CA PHE A 262 -7.95 14.83 1.25
C PHE A 262 -6.66 15.35 1.89
N GLY A 263 -5.54 14.64 1.79
CA GLY A 263 -4.29 15.13 2.37
C GLY A 263 -3.99 14.71 3.82
N PHE A 264 -4.63 13.68 4.34
CA PHE A 264 -4.33 13.13 5.67
C PHE A 264 -4.52 11.61 5.73
N SER A 265 -3.97 10.97 6.76
CA SER A 265 -4.24 9.58 7.11
C SER A 265 -5.13 9.47 8.34
N VAL A 266 -5.86 8.37 8.47
CA VAL A 266 -6.78 8.13 9.58
C VAL A 266 -6.44 6.85 10.34
N VAL A 267 -6.89 6.77 11.59
CA VAL A 267 -6.78 5.59 12.44
C VAL A 267 -8.02 5.47 13.34
N ASP A 268 -8.42 4.25 13.68
CA ASP A 268 -9.45 4.04 14.69
C ASP A 268 -8.91 4.46 16.07
N LEU A 269 -9.69 5.24 16.82
CA LEU A 269 -9.27 5.77 18.12
C LEU A 269 -8.82 4.66 19.08
N HIS A 270 -9.54 3.52 19.10
CA HIS A 270 -9.26 2.36 19.95
C HIS A 270 -7.94 1.65 19.64
N GLN A 271 -7.31 1.96 18.49
CA GLN A 271 -6.00 1.42 18.11
C GLN A 271 -4.84 2.33 18.57
N LEU A 272 -5.13 3.53 19.08
CA LEU A 272 -4.11 4.36 19.71
C LEU A 272 -3.73 3.79 21.08
N PRO A 273 -2.51 4.06 21.57
CA PRO A 273 -2.12 3.72 22.93
C PRO A 273 -3.15 4.24 23.96
N PRO A 274 -3.47 3.47 25.02
CA PRO A 274 -4.51 3.86 25.98
C PRO A 274 -4.32 5.26 26.58
N ASP A 275 -3.07 5.64 26.86
CA ASP A 275 -2.72 6.96 27.40
C ASP A 275 -2.93 8.12 26.41
N VAL A 276 -3.01 7.82 25.11
CA VAL A 276 -3.35 8.77 24.05
C VAL A 276 -4.87 8.81 23.88
N TRP A 277 -5.52 7.66 23.82
CA TRP A 277 -6.98 7.52 23.69
C TRP A 277 -7.72 8.29 24.79
N GLU A 278 -7.33 8.14 26.06
CA GLU A 278 -7.98 8.78 27.20
C GLU A 278 -8.01 10.32 27.11
N ARG A 279 -7.10 10.93 26.34
CA ARG A 279 -7.00 12.39 26.21
C ARG A 279 -8.05 13.00 25.28
N PHE A 280 -8.71 12.18 24.46
CA PHE A 280 -9.75 12.66 23.55
C PHE A 280 -11.04 13.04 24.27
N ASN A 281 -11.23 12.61 25.53
CA ASN A 281 -12.41 12.92 26.35
C ASN A 281 -13.75 12.66 25.61
N VAL A 282 -13.78 11.60 24.82
CA VAL A 282 -14.93 11.14 24.04
C VAL A 282 -15.60 9.94 24.72
N SER A 283 -16.83 9.60 24.30
CA SER A 283 -17.56 8.50 24.91
C SER A 283 -16.85 7.17 24.67
N PRO A 284 -16.55 6.35 25.69
CA PRO A 284 -15.87 5.07 25.49
C PRO A 284 -16.73 4.05 24.73
N THR A 285 -18.04 4.29 24.61
CA THR A 285 -18.98 3.41 23.90
C THR A 285 -19.02 3.63 22.41
N ASP A 286 -18.51 4.77 21.93
CA ASP A 286 -18.61 5.16 20.53
C ASP A 286 -17.32 4.79 19.80
N SER A 287 -17.45 4.54 18.49
CA SER A 287 -16.30 4.36 17.62
C SER A 287 -15.98 5.68 16.93
N TYR A 288 -14.74 6.13 17.08
CA TYR A 288 -14.24 7.36 16.49
C TYR A 288 -13.06 7.08 15.56
N VAL A 289 -13.00 7.86 14.49
CA VAL A 289 -11.88 7.84 13.54
C VAL A 289 -11.13 9.15 13.69
N VAL A 290 -9.82 9.05 13.84
CA VAL A 290 -8.92 10.16 14.17
C VAL A 290 -8.01 10.45 12.99
N VAL A 291 -7.77 11.72 12.71
CA VAL A 291 -6.69 12.17 11.84
C VAL A 291 -5.36 11.83 12.49
N LYS A 292 -4.60 10.90 11.88
CA LYS A 292 -3.31 10.45 12.40
C LYS A 292 -2.18 11.38 11.95
N GLU A 293 -2.11 11.69 10.66
CA GLU A 293 -1.09 12.54 10.07
C GLU A 293 -1.70 13.44 9.00
N VAL A 294 -1.17 14.66 8.85
CA VAL A 294 -1.60 15.62 7.81
C VAL A 294 -0.39 15.93 6.94
N TYR A 295 -0.55 15.75 5.62
CA TYR A 295 0.51 15.96 4.66
C TYR A 295 0.62 17.45 4.32
N LYS A 296 1.81 18.03 4.44
CA LYS A 296 2.05 19.45 4.14
C LYS A 296 1.76 19.75 2.66
N GLY A 297 1.22 20.92 2.39
CA GLY A 297 0.86 21.34 1.02
C GLY A 297 -0.35 20.61 0.44
N SER A 298 -1.07 19.83 1.25
CA SER A 298 -2.36 19.26 0.89
C SER A 298 -3.53 20.18 1.26
N ILE A 299 -4.71 19.94 0.68
CA ILE A 299 -5.92 20.68 1.01
C ILE A 299 -6.27 20.64 2.51
N ALA A 300 -6.01 19.52 3.21
CA ALA A 300 -6.21 19.43 4.65
C ALA A 300 -5.25 20.30 5.46
N TYR A 301 -3.99 20.36 5.05
CA TYR A 301 -3.01 21.27 5.67
C TYR A 301 -3.44 22.73 5.48
N GLU A 302 -3.86 23.11 4.28
CA GLU A 302 -4.34 24.46 3.98
C GLU A 302 -5.60 24.85 4.77
N LYS A 303 -6.48 23.87 5.01
CA LYS A 303 -7.71 24.03 5.80
C LYS A 303 -7.48 23.97 7.32
N GLY A 304 -6.24 23.77 7.77
CA GLY A 304 -5.87 23.79 9.18
C GLY A 304 -6.23 22.51 9.94
N VAL A 305 -6.45 21.38 9.25
CA VAL A 305 -6.62 20.08 9.90
C VAL A 305 -5.35 19.72 10.66
N CYS A 306 -5.54 19.20 11.87
CA CYS A 306 -4.45 18.79 12.74
C CYS A 306 -4.55 17.29 13.07
N PRO A 307 -3.41 16.61 13.27
CA PRO A 307 -3.39 15.32 13.95
C PRO A 307 -4.17 15.37 15.27
N GLY A 308 -5.05 14.40 15.48
CA GLY A 308 -5.96 14.35 16.63
C GLY A 308 -7.37 14.87 16.38
N ASP A 309 -7.64 15.51 15.24
CA ASP A 309 -9.01 15.87 14.85
C ASP A 309 -9.84 14.61 14.53
N LEU A 310 -11.17 14.69 14.70
CA LEU A 310 -12.09 13.56 14.53
C LEU A 310 -12.81 13.63 13.20
N ILE A 311 -12.89 12.50 12.48
CA ILE A 311 -13.69 12.40 11.25
C ILE A 311 -15.15 12.19 11.65
N ALA A 312 -16.01 13.14 11.29
CA ALA A 312 -17.45 13.06 11.59
C ALA A 312 -18.21 12.37 10.45
N THR A 313 -18.08 12.89 9.23
CA THR A 313 -18.75 12.31 8.05
C THR A 313 -17.84 12.30 6.82
N CYS A 314 -18.07 11.34 5.93
CA CYS A 314 -17.52 11.32 4.59
C CYS A 314 -18.68 11.19 3.60
N ASN A 315 -18.79 12.17 2.71
CA ASN A 315 -19.87 12.33 1.74
C ASN A 315 -21.28 12.22 2.36
N GLY A 316 -21.46 12.84 3.53
CA GLY A 316 -22.72 12.81 4.29
C GLY A 316 -22.98 11.53 5.10
N ILE A 317 -22.10 10.53 5.00
CA ILE A 317 -22.19 9.28 5.77
C ILE A 317 -21.37 9.41 7.05
N ALA A 318 -21.99 9.14 8.21
CA ALA A 318 -21.30 9.11 9.49
C ALA A 318 -20.22 8.02 9.51
N ILE A 319 -19.02 8.38 9.98
CA ILE A 319 -17.86 7.49 9.99
C ILE A 319 -17.63 6.93 11.38
N HIS A 320 -17.61 5.60 11.47
CA HIS A 320 -17.41 4.86 12.72
C HIS A 320 -16.18 3.95 12.68
N SER A 321 -15.55 3.77 11.53
CA SER A 321 -14.28 3.06 11.42
C SER A 321 -13.45 3.54 10.23
N ALA A 322 -12.14 3.41 10.33
CA ALA A 322 -11.22 3.66 9.23
C ALA A 322 -11.57 2.77 8.02
N LYS A 323 -12.05 1.53 8.25
CA LYS A 323 -12.57 0.63 7.19
C LYS A 323 -13.59 1.33 6.31
N GLN A 324 -14.61 1.89 6.97
CA GLN A 324 -15.73 2.53 6.32
C GLN A 324 -15.27 3.76 5.56
N TYR A 325 -14.37 4.55 6.14
CA TYR A 325 -13.78 5.71 5.48
C TYR A 325 -13.04 5.32 4.19
N PHE A 326 -12.18 4.30 4.23
CA PHE A 326 -11.46 3.84 3.05
C PHE A 326 -12.37 3.18 2.00
N GLN A 327 -13.40 2.46 2.42
CA GLN A 327 -14.40 1.91 1.50
C GLN A 327 -15.11 3.02 0.71
N LEU A 328 -15.47 4.13 1.36
CA LEU A 328 -16.11 5.26 0.68
C LEU A 328 -15.16 5.97 -0.29
N LEU A 329 -13.89 6.13 0.07
CA LEU A 329 -12.86 6.66 -0.84
C LEU A 329 -12.71 5.78 -2.08
N PHE A 330 -12.70 4.47 -1.88
CA PHE A 330 -12.58 3.48 -2.93
C PHE A 330 -13.81 3.44 -3.85
N ASP A 331 -15.02 3.45 -3.29
CA ASP A 331 -16.27 3.51 -4.06
C ASP A 331 -16.30 4.78 -4.92
N ARG A 332 -15.86 5.91 -4.37
CA ARG A 332 -15.72 7.16 -5.11
C ARG A 332 -14.67 7.07 -6.21
N SER A 333 -13.53 6.42 -5.95
CA SER A 333 -12.48 6.18 -6.94
C SER A 333 -13.02 5.43 -8.15
N CYS A 334 -13.85 4.41 -7.94
CA CYS A 334 -14.50 3.66 -9.02
C CYS A 334 -15.41 4.57 -9.88
N VAL A 335 -16.25 5.40 -9.24
CA VAL A 335 -17.17 6.31 -9.94
C VAL A 335 -16.42 7.37 -10.75
N VAL A 336 -15.43 8.03 -10.16
CA VAL A 336 -14.69 9.12 -10.83
C VAL A 336 -13.86 8.56 -11.98
N THR A 337 -13.20 7.41 -11.79
CA THR A 337 -12.42 6.75 -12.84
C THR A 337 -13.30 6.37 -14.03
N ALA A 338 -14.49 5.80 -13.78
CA ALA A 338 -15.40 5.40 -14.84
C ALA A 338 -16.01 6.57 -15.62
N SER A 339 -16.10 7.74 -14.99
CA SER A 339 -16.72 8.93 -15.59
C SER A 339 -15.81 9.63 -16.60
N GLY A 340 -14.50 9.35 -16.62
CA GLY A 340 -13.55 9.84 -17.62
C GLY A 340 -13.29 11.34 -17.66
N ASP A 341 -14.03 12.14 -16.90
CA ASP A 341 -13.95 13.59 -16.85
C ASP A 341 -14.19 14.04 -15.40
N SER A 342 -13.15 14.57 -14.75
CA SER A 342 -13.22 15.06 -13.36
C SER A 342 -14.23 16.20 -13.17
N ASN A 343 -14.70 16.80 -14.28
CA ASN A 343 -15.69 17.89 -14.30
C ASN A 343 -17.15 17.43 -14.49
N MET A 344 -17.42 16.16 -14.79
CA MET A 344 -18.81 15.65 -14.99
C MET A 344 -19.42 15.02 -13.74
N VAL A 345 -18.66 14.84 -12.66
CA VAL A 345 -19.22 14.40 -11.38
C VAL A 345 -19.55 15.63 -10.56
N ASP A 346 -20.73 16.20 -10.80
CA ASP A 346 -21.29 17.43 -10.17
C ASP A 346 -21.51 17.32 -8.64
N GLU A 347 -21.07 16.20 -8.04
CA GLU A 347 -21.10 15.98 -6.60
C GLU A 347 -19.69 16.06 -6.03
N SER A 348 -19.39 17.17 -5.35
CA SER A 348 -18.21 17.33 -4.50
C SER A 348 -18.12 16.19 -3.49
N PHE A 349 -17.02 15.42 -3.49
CA PHE A 349 -16.79 14.39 -2.48
C PHE A 349 -16.13 15.03 -1.26
N LYS A 350 -16.86 15.11 -0.14
CA LYS A 350 -16.48 15.92 1.02
C LYS A 350 -16.25 15.10 2.28
N VAL A 351 -15.30 15.52 3.11
CA VAL A 351 -15.15 15.03 4.49
C VAL A 351 -15.43 16.18 5.46
N VAL A 352 -16.12 15.86 6.55
CA VAL A 352 -16.37 16.79 7.66
C VAL A 352 -15.58 16.30 8.87
N ILE A 353 -14.78 17.20 9.42
CA ILE A 353 -13.84 16.94 10.51
C ILE A 353 -14.21 17.84 11.68
N GLN A 354 -14.27 17.27 12.87
CA GLN A 354 -14.46 17.99 14.12
C GLN A 354 -13.10 18.22 14.76
N SER A 355 -12.73 19.48 14.98
CA SER A 355 -11.45 19.78 15.60
C SER A 355 -11.44 19.42 17.08
N ASN A 356 -10.38 18.76 17.52
CA ASN A 356 -10.19 18.32 18.91
C ASN A 356 -9.21 19.23 19.68
N GLY A 357 -8.62 20.24 19.01
CA GLY A 357 -7.48 21.04 19.47
C GLY A 357 -7.78 22.48 19.94
N GLY A 358 -8.99 22.79 20.38
CA GLY A 358 -9.34 24.11 20.95
C GLY A 358 -9.91 25.14 19.96
N HIS A 359 -9.96 24.84 18.67
CA HIS A 359 -10.83 25.54 17.72
C HIS A 359 -12.19 24.82 17.68
N ILE A 360 -13.23 25.40 18.25
CA ILE A 360 -14.59 24.86 18.14
C ILE A 360 -15.08 25.16 16.72
N GLY A 361 -14.98 24.18 15.82
CA GLY A 361 -15.47 24.33 14.45
C GLY A 361 -15.43 23.02 13.66
N GLU A 362 -16.42 22.84 12.79
CA GLU A 362 -16.41 21.81 11.75
C GLU A 362 -15.55 22.31 10.57
N ILE A 363 -14.62 21.48 10.12
CA ILE A 363 -13.82 21.70 8.92
C ILE A 363 -14.39 20.82 7.82
N SER A 364 -14.84 21.43 6.72
CA SER A 364 -15.28 20.69 5.53
C SER A 364 -14.23 20.80 4.43
N ILE A 365 -13.84 19.65 3.89
CA ILE A 365 -12.81 19.52 2.86
C ILE A 365 -13.41 18.77 1.68
N GLU A 366 -13.17 19.28 0.48
CA GLU A 366 -13.46 18.58 -0.76
C GLU A 366 -12.21 17.86 -1.25
N ALA A 367 -12.37 16.64 -1.74
CA ALA A 367 -11.25 15.81 -2.18
C ALA A 367 -10.66 16.34 -3.50
N ASP A 368 -9.33 16.34 -3.57
CA ASP A 368 -8.63 16.43 -4.84
C ASP A 368 -8.74 15.09 -5.58
N ASN A 369 -8.99 15.12 -6.88
CA ASN A 369 -8.99 13.92 -7.72
C ASN A 369 -7.60 13.73 -8.34
N VAL A 370 -6.83 12.79 -7.78
CA VAL A 370 -5.47 12.51 -8.25
C VAL A 370 -5.51 11.33 -9.22
N ALA A 371 -5.16 11.57 -10.48
CA ALA A 371 -5.01 10.52 -11.48
C ALA A 371 -3.60 9.93 -11.43
N GLU A 372 -3.50 8.60 -11.34
CA GLU A 372 -2.24 7.90 -11.50
C GLU A 372 -1.94 7.76 -13.01
N LEU A 373 -0.93 8.50 -13.49
CA LEU A 373 -0.43 8.39 -14.86
C LEU A 373 0.63 7.28 -14.90
N SER A 374 0.42 6.25 -15.73
CA SER A 374 1.48 5.29 -16.05
C SER A 374 2.54 5.97 -16.91
N GLY A 375 3.77 6.05 -16.41
CA GLY A 375 4.89 6.72 -17.06
C GLY A 375 5.67 7.55 -16.06
N HIS A 376 7.00 7.46 -16.12
CA HIS A 376 7.90 8.29 -15.31
C HIS A 376 7.40 9.74 -15.27
N PRO A 377 7.46 10.44 -14.12
CA PRO A 377 7.34 11.89 -14.13
C PRO A 377 8.38 12.41 -15.11
N THR A 378 7.92 12.78 -16.31
CA THR A 378 8.78 13.35 -17.33
C THR A 378 9.41 14.59 -16.74
N LYS A 379 10.65 14.87 -17.12
CA LYS A 379 11.50 16.01 -16.71
C LYS A 379 10.89 17.44 -16.84
N LEU A 380 9.59 17.58 -17.09
CA LEU A 380 8.80 18.80 -16.92
C LEU A 380 8.08 18.66 -15.57
N ASP A 381 8.60 19.17 -14.46
CA ASP A 381 8.13 20.47 -13.96
C ASP A 381 9.16 21.20 -13.07
N LEU A 382 10.38 20.69 -12.93
CA LEU A 382 11.39 21.31 -12.06
C LEU A 382 12.16 22.48 -12.70
N LYS A 383 11.93 22.79 -13.98
CA LYS A 383 12.60 23.90 -14.66
C LYS A 383 11.80 25.20 -14.72
N GLU A 384 10.48 25.18 -14.48
CA GLU A 384 9.68 26.42 -14.48
C GLU A 384 9.52 27.07 -13.10
N MET A 385 9.86 26.37 -12.01
CA MET A 385 9.81 26.96 -10.66
C MET A 385 11.07 27.75 -10.26
N ASN A 386 12.08 27.83 -11.13
CA ASN A 386 13.29 28.59 -10.87
C ASN A 386 13.25 29.98 -11.53
N MET A 387 12.22 30.76 -11.22
CA MET A 387 12.27 32.23 -11.31
C MET A 387 11.46 32.84 -10.17
N GLY A 388 12.18 33.28 -9.15
CA GLY A 388 11.63 33.97 -7.99
C GLY A 388 12.74 34.39 -7.05
N THR A 389 13.66 35.22 -7.54
CA THR A 389 14.57 36.02 -6.71
C THR A 389 13.79 36.78 -5.64
N LEU A 390 14.07 36.51 -4.37
CA LEU A 390 14.57 37.47 -3.36
C LEU A 390 14.85 36.79 -2.03
#